data_AF-R9HAD6-F1
#
_entry.id   AF-R9HAD6-F1
#
_cell.length_a   1.000
_cell.length_b   1.000
_cell.length_c   1.000
_cell.angle_alpha   90.00
_cell.angle_beta   90.00
_cell.angle_gamma   90.00
#
_symmetry.space_group_name_H-M   'P 1'
#
loop_
_entity.id
_entity.type
_entity.pdbx_description
1 polymer ?
#
loop_
_entity_poly.entity_id
_entity_poly.type
_entity_poly.pdbx_seq_one_letter_code
_entity_poly.pdbx_strand_id
1 'polypeptide(L)'
;MENTITSTAWQYKNEEEKTLAEHIIVLERTALDKWFNGDTSGYERLWSGRSFTYFDGAVTERVDDHATIAEFLKTIDGKLFAESYDFRNPRVQIGQDMAVLTYQLFAKTTLIDMEYNCIEVYQKEEDGV
;
A
#
# COMPACT_ATOMS: atom_id res chain seq x y z
N MET A 1 -27.31 5.23 37.23
CA MET A 1 -25.87 5.50 37.43
C MET A 1 -25.14 4.85 36.28
N GLU A 2 -24.43 5.70 35.53
CA GLU A 2 -23.38 5.44 34.53
C GLU A 2 -23.68 4.46 33.40
N ASN A 3 -24.08 5.04 32.25
CA ASN A 3 -23.96 4.44 30.94
C ASN A 3 -22.54 4.74 30.43
N THR A 4 -21.58 3.87 30.72
CA THR A 4 -20.18 4.07 30.34
C THR A 4 -19.99 3.71 28.87
N ILE A 5 -20.25 4.66 27.97
CA ILE A 5 -19.76 4.57 26.59
C ILE A 5 -18.29 4.98 26.61
N THR A 6 -17.37 4.02 26.71
CA THR A 6 -15.97 4.23 26.31
C THR A 6 -15.38 2.96 25.71
N SER A 7 -15.71 2.73 24.45
CA SER A 7 -14.75 2.17 23.51
C SER A 7 -14.86 3.05 22.27
N THR A 8 -14.10 4.13 22.21
CA THR A 8 -13.81 4.78 20.92
C THR A 8 -12.87 3.86 20.16
N ALA A 9 -13.39 2.72 19.71
CA ALA A 9 -12.85 2.02 18.58
C ALA A 9 -12.73 3.04 17.46
N TRP A 10 -11.58 3.07 16.80
CA TRP A 10 -11.38 3.93 15.65
C TRP A 10 -12.47 3.65 14.60
N GLN A 11 -13.11 4.70 14.11
CA GLN A 11 -14.19 4.64 13.11
C GLN A 11 -14.03 5.79 12.11
N TYR A 12 -14.49 5.58 10.88
CA TYR A 12 -14.61 6.62 9.86
C TYR A 12 -15.71 7.61 10.26
N LYS A 13 -15.55 8.89 9.93
CA LYS A 13 -16.49 9.94 10.36
C LYS A 13 -17.85 9.85 9.65
N ASN A 14 -17.87 9.29 8.45
CA ASN A 14 -19.06 9.14 7.60
C ASN A 14 -18.86 7.98 6.60
N GLU A 15 -19.92 7.65 5.84
CA GLU A 15 -19.87 6.58 4.84
C GLU A 15 -18.95 6.90 3.65
N GLU A 16 -18.71 8.19 3.35
CA GLU A 16 -17.77 8.60 2.30
C GLU A 16 -16.33 8.25 2.66
N GLU A 17 -15.89 8.59 3.88
CA GLU A 17 -14.57 8.22 4.40
C GLU A 17 -14.41 6.70 4.45
N LYS A 18 -15.46 5.97 4.86
CA LYS A 18 -15.44 4.50 4.88
C LYS A 18 -15.28 3.92 3.48
N THR A 19 -16.06 4.42 2.52
CA THR A 19 -16.01 3.99 1.12
C THR A 19 -14.65 4.28 0.50
N LEU A 20 -14.08 5.47 0.77
CA LEU A 20 -12.74 5.84 0.29
C LEU A 20 -11.67 4.92 0.87
N ALA A 21 -11.75 4.61 2.16
CA ALA A 21 -10.79 3.71 2.79
C ALA A 21 -10.89 2.27 2.26
N GLU A 22 -12.10 1.75 2.07
CA GLU A 22 -12.33 0.45 1.43
C GLU A 22 -11.75 0.44 0.01
N HIS A 23 -11.94 1.52 -0.75
CA HIS A 23 -11.37 1.67 -2.09
C HIS A 23 -9.82 1.65 -2.08
N ILE A 24 -9.17 2.41 -1.19
CA ILE A 24 -7.71 2.43 -1.05
C ILE A 24 -7.17 1.03 -0.67
N ILE A 25 -7.84 0.33 0.24
CA ILE A 25 -7.47 -1.04 0.61
C ILE A 25 -7.59 -2.00 -0.58
N VAL A 26 -8.61 -1.83 -1.43
CA VAL A 26 -8.77 -2.63 -2.66
C VAL A 26 -7.68 -2.33 -3.68
N LEU A 27 -7.27 -1.06 -3.85
CA LEU A 27 -6.16 -0.69 -4.72
C LEU A 27 -4.87 -1.41 -4.29
N GLU A 28 -4.55 -1.34 -3.00
CA GLU A 28 -3.34 -1.99 -2.46
C GLU A 28 -3.39 -3.50 -2.63
N ARG A 29 -4.52 -4.14 -2.27
CA ARG A 29 -4.68 -5.60 -2.47
C ARG A 29 -4.55 -6.00 -3.93
N THR A 30 -5.09 -5.20 -4.86
CA THR A 30 -5.00 -5.48 -6.30
C THR A 30 -3.55 -5.38 -6.80
N ALA A 31 -2.77 -4.44 -6.27
CA ALA A 31 -1.34 -4.35 -6.56
C ALA A 31 -0.57 -5.55 -5.97
N LEU A 32 -0.85 -5.92 -4.72
CA LEU A 32 -0.25 -7.09 -4.06
C LEU A 32 -0.57 -8.41 -4.80
N ASP A 33 -1.80 -8.59 -5.27
CA ASP A 33 -2.21 -9.78 -6.01
C ASP A 33 -1.39 -9.97 -7.30
N LYS A 34 -1.04 -8.86 -7.97
CA LYS A 34 -0.12 -8.87 -9.11
C LYS A 34 1.32 -9.12 -8.66
N TRP A 35 1.77 -8.40 -7.63
CA TRP A 35 3.11 -8.48 -7.10
C TRP A 35 3.52 -9.92 -6.76
N PHE A 36 2.69 -10.62 -5.99
CA PHE A 36 2.94 -12.00 -5.60
C PHE A 36 2.73 -13.04 -6.71
N ASN A 37 2.28 -12.61 -7.89
CA ASN A 37 2.20 -13.43 -9.09
C ASN A 37 3.25 -13.02 -10.14
N GLY A 38 4.33 -12.35 -9.71
CA GLY A 38 5.44 -11.95 -10.56
C GLY A 38 5.14 -10.80 -11.51
N ASP A 39 4.07 -10.05 -11.31
CA ASP A 39 3.67 -8.91 -12.15
C ASP A 39 3.87 -7.59 -11.39
N THR A 40 4.92 -6.86 -11.72
CA THR A 40 5.27 -5.59 -11.06
C THR A 40 4.41 -4.41 -11.52
N SER A 41 3.64 -4.58 -12.60
CA SER A 41 2.88 -3.50 -13.22
C SER A 41 1.74 -2.99 -12.34
N GLY A 42 1.34 -3.74 -11.32
CA GLY A 42 0.37 -3.29 -10.31
C GLY A 42 0.86 -2.03 -9.60
N TYR A 43 2.06 -2.10 -9.02
CA TYR A 43 2.67 -0.97 -8.32
C TYR A 43 3.18 0.11 -9.29
N GLU A 44 3.79 -0.26 -10.41
CA GLU A 44 4.28 0.72 -11.39
C GLU A 44 3.20 1.71 -11.84
N ARG A 45 1.95 1.23 -12.04
CA ARG A 45 0.81 2.08 -12.42
C ARG A 45 0.16 2.80 -11.24
N LEU A 46 0.22 2.23 -10.04
CA LEU A 46 -0.41 2.80 -8.85
C LEU A 46 0.42 3.96 -8.28
N TRP A 47 1.74 3.89 -8.40
CA TRP A 47 2.64 4.91 -7.89
C TRP A 47 2.63 6.16 -8.76
N SER A 48 2.58 7.32 -8.09
CA SER A 48 2.55 8.63 -8.75
C SER A 48 3.76 8.83 -9.67
N GLY A 49 3.50 9.31 -10.88
CA GLY A 49 4.56 9.78 -11.78
C GLY A 49 5.08 11.18 -11.45
N ARG A 50 4.44 11.90 -10.52
CA ARG A 50 4.69 13.33 -10.24
C ARG A 50 5.25 13.59 -8.85
N SER A 51 4.77 12.86 -7.85
CA SER A 51 5.12 13.04 -6.44
C SER A 51 5.37 11.68 -5.81
N PHE A 52 6.61 11.20 -5.93
CA PHE A 52 6.98 9.85 -5.55
C PHE A 52 8.16 9.83 -4.57
N THR A 53 8.12 8.87 -3.66
CA THR A 53 9.27 8.49 -2.84
C THR A 53 9.09 7.04 -2.42
N TYR A 54 10.18 6.28 -2.35
CA TYR A 54 10.15 4.88 -1.89
C TYR A 54 11.35 4.53 -1.01
N PHE A 55 11.08 3.67 -0.03
CA PHE A 55 12.05 3.07 0.87
C PHE A 55 11.73 1.59 1.06
N ASP A 56 12.76 0.75 1.08
CA ASP A 56 12.69 -0.69 1.34
C ASP A 56 14.05 -1.15 1.90
N GLY A 57 14.13 -2.31 2.53
CA GLY A 57 15.39 -2.96 2.89
C GLY A 57 16.23 -3.45 1.70
N ALA A 58 15.67 -3.52 0.48
CA ALA A 58 16.36 -3.88 -0.76
C ALA A 58 17.10 -2.69 -1.39
N VAL A 59 16.80 -1.45 -0.99
CA VAL A 59 17.47 -0.23 -1.45
C VAL A 59 18.16 0.45 -0.26
N THR A 60 19.38 0.95 -0.47
CA THR A 60 20.16 1.59 0.62
C THR A 60 19.90 3.08 0.75
N GLU A 61 19.38 3.69 -0.31
CA GLU A 61 19.06 5.11 -0.40
C GLU A 61 17.60 5.28 -0.79
N ARG A 62 17.04 6.44 -0.45
CA ARG A 62 15.69 6.83 -0.88
C ARG A 62 15.60 6.90 -2.40
N VAL A 63 14.58 6.30 -2.98
CA VAL A 63 14.22 6.53 -4.39
C VAL A 63 13.30 7.74 -4.47
N ASP A 64 13.65 8.73 -5.28
CA ASP A 64 13.01 10.06 -5.31
C ASP A 64 12.14 10.31 -6.55
N ASP A 65 12.12 9.40 -7.52
CA ASP A 65 11.36 9.58 -8.75
C ASP A 65 10.85 8.26 -9.35
N HIS A 66 9.80 8.36 -10.16
CA HIS A 66 9.11 7.21 -10.76
C HIS A 66 10.00 6.46 -11.77
N ALA A 67 10.82 7.17 -12.54
CA ALA A 67 11.68 6.54 -13.54
C ALA A 67 12.72 5.62 -12.88
N THR A 68 13.31 6.07 -11.77
CA THR A 68 14.29 5.29 -11.00
C THR A 68 13.65 4.03 -10.41
N ILE A 69 12.44 4.12 -9.81
CA ILE A 69 11.77 2.92 -9.29
C ILE A 69 11.33 1.98 -10.42
N ALA A 70 10.93 2.50 -11.58
CA ALA A 70 10.55 1.67 -12.73
C ALA A 70 11.72 0.81 -13.22
N GLU A 71 12.95 1.33 -13.24
CA GLU A 71 14.14 0.52 -13.54
C GLU A 71 14.39 -0.56 -12.48
N PHE A 72 14.17 -0.26 -11.20
CA PHE A 72 14.26 -1.26 -10.13
C PHE A 72 13.21 -2.38 -10.30
N LEU A 73 11.95 -2.03 -10.61
CA LEU A 73 10.87 -3.00 -10.82
C LEU A 73 11.18 -4.00 -11.94
N LYS A 74 11.81 -3.57 -13.04
CA LYS A 74 12.27 -4.47 -14.11
C LYS A 74 13.21 -5.57 -13.63
N THR A 75 13.96 -5.32 -12.54
CA THR A 75 14.86 -6.34 -11.97
C THR A 75 14.11 -7.44 -11.21
N ILE A 76 12.86 -7.17 -10.78
CA ILE A 76 11.99 -8.07 -10.01
C ILE A 76 10.92 -8.72 -10.89
N ASP A 77 10.52 -8.07 -11.98
CA ASP A 77 9.45 -8.52 -12.87
C ASP A 77 9.64 -9.97 -13.35
N GLY A 78 8.60 -10.77 -13.20
CA GLY A 78 8.58 -12.20 -13.50
C GLY A 78 9.36 -13.09 -12.51
N LYS A 79 9.80 -12.58 -11.35
CA LYS A 79 10.65 -13.35 -10.41
C LYS A 79 10.09 -13.51 -9.01
N LEU A 80 9.32 -12.56 -8.50
CA LEU A 80 8.74 -12.62 -7.14
C LEU A 80 7.39 -13.34 -7.17
N PHE A 81 7.33 -14.51 -6.53
CA PHE A 81 6.11 -15.30 -6.41
C PHE A 81 5.90 -15.73 -4.97
N ALA A 82 4.65 -15.79 -4.53
CA ALA A 82 4.22 -16.43 -3.28
C ALA A 82 2.97 -17.27 -3.53
N GLU A 83 2.86 -18.43 -2.87
CA GLU A 83 1.63 -19.23 -2.92
C GLU A 83 0.44 -18.48 -2.28
N SER A 84 0.73 -17.71 -1.23
CA SER A 84 -0.22 -16.83 -0.55
C SER A 84 0.53 -15.74 0.21
N TYR A 85 -0.20 -14.69 0.58
CA TYR A 85 0.28 -13.64 1.46
C TYR A 85 -0.78 -13.31 2.51
N ASP A 86 -0.32 -12.76 3.63
CA ASP A 86 -1.17 -12.35 4.74
C ASP A 86 -1.11 -10.83 4.91
N PHE A 87 -2.19 -10.15 4.51
CA PHE A 87 -2.37 -8.71 4.60
C PHE A 87 -3.21 -8.38 5.84
N ARG A 88 -2.52 -8.01 6.92
CA ARG A 88 -3.10 -7.89 8.27
C ARG A 88 -3.33 -6.45 8.68
N ASN A 89 -4.42 -6.27 9.43
CA ASN A 89 -4.75 -5.04 10.13
C ASN A 89 -4.68 -3.76 9.26
N PRO A 90 -5.20 -3.76 8.02
CA PRO A 90 -5.15 -2.57 7.20
C PRO A 90 -5.98 -1.45 7.84
N ARG A 91 -5.40 -0.26 7.86
CA ARG A 91 -6.04 0.94 8.37
C ARG A 91 -5.71 2.13 7.49
N VAL A 92 -6.75 2.84 7.05
CA VAL A 92 -6.61 4.08 6.29
C VAL A 92 -6.96 5.27 7.15
N GLN A 93 -6.03 6.20 7.34
CA GLN A 93 -6.27 7.49 7.99
C GLN A 93 -6.46 8.57 6.93
N ILE A 94 -7.65 9.16 6.88
CA ILE A 94 -8.01 10.14 5.85
C ILE A 94 -7.74 11.56 6.38
N GLY A 95 -6.92 12.30 5.63
CA GLY A 95 -6.66 13.73 5.78
C GLY A 95 -7.52 14.56 4.84
N GLN A 96 -7.07 15.79 4.53
CA GLN A 96 -7.81 16.68 3.64
C GLN A 96 -7.57 16.36 2.15
N ASP A 97 -6.31 16.16 1.78
CA ASP A 97 -5.83 15.93 0.41
C ASP A 97 -5.08 14.59 0.26
N MET A 98 -4.79 13.93 1.38
CA MET A 98 -4.05 12.67 1.42
C MET A 98 -4.71 11.65 2.33
N ALA A 99 -4.38 10.38 2.12
CA ALA A 99 -4.73 9.28 3.00
C ALA A 99 -3.50 8.42 3.28
N VAL A 100 -3.36 7.96 4.52
CA VAL A 100 -2.26 7.07 4.92
C VAL A 100 -2.83 5.68 5.17
N LEU A 101 -2.43 4.71 4.36
CA LEU A 101 -2.69 3.30 4.60
C LEU A 101 -1.52 2.70 5.37
N THR A 102 -1.83 2.00 6.46
CA THR A 102 -0.86 1.22 7.23
C THR A 102 -1.33 -0.22 7.34
N TYR A 103 -0.42 -1.17 7.23
CA TYR A 103 -0.73 -2.60 7.35
C TYR A 103 0.54 -3.40 7.66
N GLN A 104 0.36 -4.68 7.98
CA GLN A 104 1.45 -5.65 8.06
C GLN A 104 1.32 -6.67 6.94
N LEU A 105 2.45 -7.06 6.35
CA LEU A 105 2.52 -7.98 5.24
C LEU A 105 3.43 -9.15 5.57
N PHE A 106 2.90 -10.36 5.44
CA PHE A 106 3.68 -11.59 5.62
C PHE A 106 3.55 -12.47 4.38
N ALA A 107 4.67 -12.85 3.78
CA ALA A 107 4.68 -13.78 2.65
C ALA A 107 6.00 -14.55 2.60
N LYS A 108 5.91 -15.85 2.29
CA LYS A 108 7.07 -16.63 1.87
C LYS A 108 7.16 -16.55 0.36
N THR A 109 8.23 -15.94 -0.15
CA THR A 109 8.38 -15.70 -1.59
C THR A 109 9.59 -16.42 -2.18
N THR A 110 9.66 -16.46 -3.51
CA THR A 110 10.80 -17.00 -4.25
C THR A 110 12.09 -16.18 -4.11
N LEU A 111 12.00 -14.90 -3.71
CA LEU A 111 13.17 -14.02 -3.58
C LEU A 111 13.56 -13.80 -2.13
N ILE A 112 12.60 -13.40 -1.30
CA ILE A 112 12.80 -13.05 0.10
C ILE A 112 11.59 -13.44 0.95
N ASP A 113 11.81 -13.69 2.23
CA ASP A 113 10.71 -13.75 3.19
C ASP A 113 10.31 -12.32 3.54
N MET A 114 9.04 -11.98 3.31
CA MET A 114 8.50 -10.67 3.62
C MET A 114 7.83 -10.72 4.99
N GLU A 115 8.29 -9.89 5.91
CA GLU A 115 7.72 -9.64 7.24
C GLU A 115 7.71 -8.14 7.51
N TYR A 116 6.87 -7.42 6.76
CA TYR A 116 6.98 -5.98 6.59
C TYR A 116 5.89 -5.23 7.36
N ASN A 117 6.25 -4.03 7.84
CA ASN A 117 5.30 -3.00 8.22
C ASN A 117 5.27 -1.99 7.08
N CYS A 118 4.14 -1.87 6.41
CA CYS A 118 4.00 -1.03 5.22
C CYS A 118 3.25 0.25 5.57
N ILE A 119 3.70 1.35 4.95
CA ILE A 119 3.06 2.66 5.03
C ILE A 119 2.96 3.17 3.60
N GLU A 120 1.72 3.30 3.12
CA GLU A 120 1.42 3.84 1.79
C GLU A 120 0.74 5.19 1.97
N VAL A 121 1.26 6.23 1.31
CA VAL A 121 0.67 7.57 1.34
C VAL A 121 0.03 7.83 -0.01
N TYR A 122 -1.30 7.89 -0.02
CA TYR A 122 -2.10 8.20 -1.20
C TYR A 122 -2.41 9.69 -1.24
N GLN A 123 -2.29 10.26 -2.43
CA GLN A 123 -2.81 11.57 -2.77
C GLN A 123 -3.65 11.41 -4.04
N LYS A 124 -4.83 12.02 -4.08
CA LYS A 124 -5.65 12.02 -5.29
C LYS A 124 -5.03 12.98 -6.31
N GLU A 125 -4.65 12.49 -7.48
CA GLU A 125 -4.21 13.37 -8.57
C GLU A 125 -5.41 14.03 -9.28
N GLU A 126 -5.18 15.18 -9.91
CA GLU A 126 -6.24 15.98 -10.56
C GLU A 126 -6.97 15.23 -11.68
N ASP A 127 -6.30 14.27 -12.32
CA ASP A 127 -6.88 13.41 -13.37
C ASP A 127 -7.56 12.14 -12.82
N GLY A 128 -7.58 11.97 -11.50
CA GLY A 128 -8.24 10.84 -10.85
C GLY A 128 -7.52 9.51 -11.00
N VAL A 129 -6.23 9.54 -11.36
CA VAL A 129 -5.30 8.42 -11.28
C VAL A 129 -4.70 8.34 -9.87
#